data_AF-A0A840MZW4-F1
#
_entry.id   AF-A0A840MZW4-F1
#
_cell.length_a   1.000
_cell.length_b   1.000
_cell.length_c   1.000
_cell.angle_alpha   90.00
_cell.angle_beta   90.00
_cell.angle_gamma   90.00
#
_symmetry.space_group_name_H-M   'P 1'
#
loop_
_entity.id
_entity.type
_entity.pdbx_description
1 polymer ?
#
loop_
_entity_poly.entity_id
_entity_poly.type
_entity_poly.pdbx_seq_one_letter_code
_entity_poly.pdbx_strand_id
1 'polypeptide(L)' 'MKGLTATDAELEQLPRNAQDILSLACLGLNYLSIAATLSVPLGTVRSRLHRARARVAAMRAAQAVR' A
#
# COMPACT_ATOMS: atom_id res chain seq x y z
N MET A 1 -10.37 3.71 5.10
CA MET A 1 -10.02 4.68 4.02
C MET A 1 -10.79 4.28 2.77
N LYS A 2 -11.56 5.17 2.13
CA LYS A 2 -12.40 4.77 0.99
C LYS A 2 -11.62 4.90 -0.32
N GLY A 3 -11.68 3.88 -1.19
CA GLY A 3 -11.24 3.96 -2.59
C GLY A 3 -9.80 3.53 -2.91
N LEU A 4 -9.05 2.94 -1.98
CA LEU A 4 -7.73 2.38 -2.30
C LEU A 4 -7.88 0.94 -2.77
N THR A 5 -7.48 0.66 -4.01
CA THR A 5 -7.53 -0.69 -4.61
C THR A 5 -6.21 -1.01 -5.29
N ALA A 6 -5.76 -2.25 -5.11
CA ALA A 6 -4.63 -2.85 -5.79
C ALA A 6 -4.98 -4.31 -6.10
N THR A 7 -4.50 -4.83 -7.23
CA THR A 7 -4.64 -6.25 -7.57
C THR A 7 -3.59 -7.08 -6.83
N ASP A 8 -3.78 -8.40 -6.76
CA ASP A 8 -2.79 -9.29 -6.13
C ASP A 8 -1.44 -9.22 -6.85
N ALA A 9 -1.44 -9.19 -8.19
CA ALA A 9 -0.23 -9.03 -8.99
C ALA A 9 0.50 -7.69 -8.77
N GLU A 10 -0.24 -6.61 -8.45
CA GLU A 10 0.36 -5.33 -8.08
C GLU A 10 0.97 -5.39 -6.67
N LEU A 11 0.30 -6.05 -5.74
CA LEU A 11 0.78 -6.25 -4.38
C LEU A 11 2.07 -7.08 -4.39
N GLU A 12 2.09 -8.22 -5.06
CA GLU A 12 3.26 -9.13 -5.10
C GLU A 12 4.56 -8.45 -5.58
N GLN A 13 4.46 -7.40 -6.39
CA GLN A 13 5.62 -6.64 -6.88
C GLN A 13 6.13 -5.56 -5.90
N LEU A 14 5.42 -5.32 -4.79
CA LEU A 14 5.87 -4.42 -3.74
C LEU A 14 6.84 -5.14 -2.79
N PRO A 15 7.76 -4.41 -2.13
CA PRO A 15 8.49 -4.95 -0.98
C PRO A 15 7.52 -5.41 0.12
N ARG A 16 7.86 -6.47 0.87
CA ARG A 16 7.01 -7.10 1.90
C ARG A 16 6.35 -6.08 2.86
N ASN A 17 7.13 -5.13 3.36
CA ASN A 17 6.66 -4.09 4.28
C ASN A 17 5.66 -3.10 3.65
N ALA A 18 5.67 -2.93 2.33
CA ALA A 18 4.70 -2.14 1.58
C ALA A 18 3.47 -2.98 1.21
N GLN A 19 3.64 -4.28 0.94
CA GLN A 19 2.53 -5.22 0.74
C GLN A 19 1.60 -5.27 1.94
N ASP A 20 2.15 -5.55 3.13
CA ASP A 20 1.35 -5.73 4.34
C ASP A 20 0.53 -4.46 4.65
N ILE A 21 1.16 -3.30 4.50
CA ILE A 21 0.50 -2.00 4.72
C ILE A 21 -0.57 -1.70 3.69
N LEU A 22 -0.29 -1.92 2.40
CA LEU A 22 -1.24 -1.60 1.35
C LEU A 22 -2.45 -2.54 1.40
N SER A 23 -2.23 -3.82 1.71
CA SER A 23 -3.29 -4.82 1.88
C SER A 23 -4.25 -4.43 2.99
N LEU A 24 -3.74 -4.09 4.19
CA LEU A 24 -4.59 -3.64 5.30
C LEU A 24 -5.35 -2.35 4.97
N ALA A 25 -4.73 -1.43 4.23
CA ALA A 25 -5.40 -0.21 3.79
C ALA A 25 -6.51 -0.47 2.75
N CYS A 26 -6.32 -1.44 1.85
CA CYS A 26 -7.34 -1.90 0.89
C CYS A 26 -8.52 -2.57 1.61
N LEU A 27 -8.27 -3.28 2.72
CA LEU A 27 -9.30 -3.80 3.62
C LEU A 27 -10.05 -2.70 4.41
N GLY A 28 -9.70 -1.43 4.19
CA GLY A 28 -10.41 -0.28 4.74
C GLY A 28 -9.92 0.19 6.10
N LEU A 29 -8.91 -0.46 6.70
CA LEU A 29 -8.35 -0.05 7.99
C LEU A 29 -7.85 1.40 7.94
N ASN A 30 -7.96 2.10 9.07
CA ASN A 30 -7.37 3.43 9.23
C ASN A 30 -5.89 3.32 9.62
N TYR A 31 -5.15 4.42 9.52
CA TYR A 31 -3.71 4.42 9.78
C TYR A 31 -3.32 4.00 11.21
N LEU A 32 -4.15 4.32 12.20
CA LEU A 32 -3.90 3.92 13.59
C LEU A 32 -4.05 2.41 13.77
N SER A 33 -5.08 1.82 13.15
CA SER A 33 -5.31 0.37 13.18
C SER A 33 -4.16 -0.36 12.48
N ILE A 34 -3.71 0.13 11.32
CA ILE A 34 -2.55 -0.43 10.61
C ILE A 34 -1.28 -0.33 11.46
N ALA A 35 -1.04 0.82 12.10
CA ALA A 35 0.11 1.03 12.98
C ALA A 35 0.12 0.02 14.13
N ALA A 36 -1.04 -0.21 14.77
CA ALA A 36 -1.20 -1.20 15.83
C ALA A 36 -1.01 -2.63 15.31
N THR A 37 -1.70 -3.02 14.22
CA THR A 37 -1.61 -4.36 13.64
C THR A 37 -0.19 -4.75 13.26
N LEU A 38 0.58 -3.81 12.70
CA LEU A 38 1.95 -4.08 12.24
C LEU A 38 3.01 -3.70 13.27
N SER A 39 2.63 -3.20 14.44
CA SER A 39 3.54 -2.71 15.49
C SER A 39 4.59 -1.73 14.95
N VAL A 40 4.16 -0.73 14.18
CA VAL A 40 5.03 0.32 13.63
C VAL A 40 4.50 1.73 13.93
N PRO A 41 5.36 2.75 13.98
CA PRO A 41 4.91 4.14 14.17
C PRO A 41 3.95 4.62 13.08
N LEU A 42 3.03 5.52 13.44
CA LEU A 42 2.09 6.14 12.49
C LEU A 42 2.80 6.85 11.32
N GLY A 43 3.94 7.50 11.57
CA GLY A 43 4.77 8.10 10.53
C GLY A 43 5.34 7.07 9.54
N THR A 44 5.63 5.86 10.01
CA THR A 44 6.05 4.72 9.18
C THR A 44 4.90 4.24 8.30
N VAL A 45 3.67 4.19 8.81
CA VAL A 45 2.48 3.86 8.00
C VAL A 45 2.31 4.85 6.86
N ARG A 46 2.35 6.16 7.14
CA ARG A 46 2.20 7.22 6.12
C ARG A 46 3.29 7.14 5.05
N SER A 47 4.54 7.05 5.47
CA SER A 47 5.68 7.02 4.54
C SER A 47 5.72 5.75 3.69
N ARG A 48 5.39 4.59 4.27
CA ARG A 48 5.29 3.33 3.51
C ARG A 48 4.10 3.33 2.54
N LEU A 49 2.92 3.82 2.95
CA LEU A 49 1.78 3.95 2.04
C LEU A 49 2.07 4.88 0.86
N HIS A 50 2.73 6.01 1.11
CA HIS A 50 3.15 6.92 0.04
C HIS A 50 4.01 6.20 -1.00
N ARG A 51 5.05 5.47 -0.55
CA ARG A 51 5.93 4.71 -1.44
C ARG A 51 5.19 3.57 -2.16
N ALA A 52 4.32 2.84 -1.45
CA ALA A 52 3.52 1.76 -2.04
C ALA A 52 2.63 2.28 -3.17
N ARG A 53 1.91 3.38 -2.95
CA ARG A 53 1.05 4.03 -3.95
C ARG A 53 1.84 4.52 -5.15
N ALA A 54 2.98 5.18 -4.93
CA ALA A 54 3.84 5.65 -6.01
C ALA A 54 4.32 4.49 -6.89
N ARG A 55 4.65 3.35 -6.29
CA ARG A 55 5.10 2.17 -7.03
C ARG A 55 3.96 1.52 -7.83
N VAL A 56 2.76 1.37 -7.26
CA VAL A 56 1.58 0.88 -8.00
C VAL A 56 1.23 1.83 -9.16
N ALA A 57 1.25 3.14 -8.93
CA ALA A 57 1.02 4.12 -9.99
C ALA A 57 2.04 3.99 -11.13
N ALA A 58 3.32 3.79 -10.81
CA ALA A 58 4.36 3.57 -11.81
C ALA A 58 4.15 2.27 -12.61
N MET A 59 3.71 1.18 -11.96
CA MET A 59 3.38 -0.09 -12.65
C MET A 59 2.23 0.10 -13.64
N ARG A 60 1.15 0.76 -13.21
CA ARG A 60 -0.01 1.05 -14.07
C ARG A 60 0.36 1.95 -15.25
N ALA A 61 1.16 2.98 -15.00
CA ALA A 61 1.66 3.84 -16.07
C ALA A 61 2.51 3.06 -17.09
N ALA A 62 3.37 2.16 -16.64
CA ALA A 62 4.17 1.30 -17.52
C ALA A 62 3.32 0.31 -18.33
N GLN A 63 2.18 -0.13 -17.78
CA GLN A 63 1.22 -0.99 -18.50
C GLN A 63 0.43 -0.20 -19.56
N ALA A 64 0.06 1.05 -19.28
CA ALA A 64 -0.72 1.88 -20.21
C ALA A 64 0.06 2.34 -21.46
N VAL A 65 1.40 2.26 -21.44
CA VAL A 65 2.27 2.63 -22.56
C VAL A 65 2.54 1.43 -23.51
N ARG A 66 2.17 0.21 -23.11
CA ARG A 66 2.24 -0.99 -23.95
C ARG A 66 1.00 -1.16 -24.79
#